data_AF-A0A1R2CCY6-F1
#
_entry.id   AF-A0A1R2CCY6-F1
#
_cell.length_a   1.000
_cell.length_b   1.000
_cell.length_c   1.000
_cell.angle_alpha   90.00
_cell.angle_beta   90.00
_cell.angle_gamma   90.00
#
_symmetry.space_group_name_H-M   'P 1'
#
loop_
_entity.id
_entity.type
_entity.pdbx_description
1 polymer ?
#
loop_
_entity_poly.entity_id
_entity_poly.type
_entity_poly.pdbx_seq_one_letter_code
_entity_poly.pdbx_strand_id
1 'polypeptide(L)'
;MANKIPEVFKIAFKPSVLSKITPNNLTPSQKMLMARCRIWNEIIGGNLRTGNRVARTPLKGDAMIKYFDYGINEFIFPFPIQENDQQANDEIDEYREVRNSRKGKSIVVLPKREAKNVPKHEKKRFLHIEKKRNEREAAQNAKGSSSKK
;
A
#
# COMPACT_ATOMS: atom_id res chain seq x y z
N MET A 1 29.91 -2.06 26.73
CA MET A 1 30.77 -2.80 25.78
C MET A 1 31.05 -4.15 26.41
N ALA A 2 30.62 -5.26 25.80
CA ALA A 2 30.83 -6.59 26.38
C ALA A 2 32.30 -7.00 26.21
N ASN A 3 32.97 -7.33 27.31
CA ASN A 3 34.35 -7.81 27.31
C ASN A 3 34.41 -9.17 26.60
N LYS A 4 34.97 -9.18 25.38
CA LYS A 4 35.12 -10.39 24.58
C LYS A 4 36.24 -11.25 25.18
N ILE A 5 35.88 -12.39 25.76
CA ILE A 5 36.84 -13.38 26.27
C ILE A 5 37.70 -13.84 25.08
N PRO A 6 39.04 -13.87 25.22
CA PRO A 6 39.91 -14.16 24.09
C PRO A 6 39.77 -15.64 23.72
N GLU A 7 39.62 -15.94 22.41
CA GLU A 7 39.44 -17.30 21.85
C GLU A 7 40.72 -18.17 21.93
N VAL A 8 41.61 -17.92 22.89
CA VAL A 8 42.99 -18.41 22.98
C VAL A 8 43.08 -19.94 23.05
N PHE A 9 42.02 -20.63 23.47
CA PHE A 9 42.00 -22.09 23.57
C PHE A 9 41.46 -22.82 22.33
N LYS A 10 40.98 -22.10 21.30
CA LYS A 10 40.46 -22.69 20.07
C LYS A 10 41.44 -22.48 18.92
N ILE A 11 42.41 -23.39 18.80
CA ILE A 11 43.48 -23.32 17.78
C ILE A 11 42.99 -23.80 16.40
N ALA A 12 41.95 -24.65 16.36
CA ALA A 12 41.56 -25.36 15.16
C ALA A 12 40.61 -24.56 14.25
N PHE A 13 40.89 -24.60 12.95
CA PHE A 13 39.96 -24.15 11.92
C PHE A 13 38.65 -24.96 12.00
N LYS A 14 37.50 -24.30 11.85
CA LYS A 14 36.19 -24.97 11.92
C LYS A 14 36.11 -26.02 10.81
N PRO A 15 35.94 -27.32 11.14
CA PRO A 15 35.94 -28.35 10.12
C PRO A 15 34.74 -28.19 9.18
N SER A 16 34.98 -28.40 7.90
CA SER A 16 33.98 -28.44 6.83
C SER A 16 34.29 -29.59 5.88
N VAL A 17 33.31 -30.00 5.06
CA VAL A 17 33.55 -31.04 4.04
C VAL A 17 34.63 -30.57 3.06
N LEU A 18 34.57 -29.31 2.65
CA LEU A 18 35.55 -28.71 1.74
C LEU A 18 36.96 -28.69 2.34
N SER A 19 37.11 -28.36 3.63
CA SER A 19 38.43 -28.30 4.28
C SER A 19 39.05 -29.67 4.55
N LYS A 20 38.28 -30.76 4.43
CA LYS A 20 38.77 -32.15 4.57
C LYS A 20 39.19 -32.78 3.24
N ILE A 21 38.85 -32.13 2.12
CA ILE A 21 39.17 -32.62 0.79
C ILE A 21 40.59 -32.16 0.44
N THR A 22 41.51 -33.11 0.38
CA THR A 22 42.87 -32.89 -0.10
C THR A 22 42.97 -33.44 -1.54
N PRO A 23 43.15 -32.59 -2.56
CA PRO A 23 43.04 -33.02 -3.96
C PRO A 23 44.07 -34.09 -4.34
N ASN A 24 45.23 -34.07 -3.69
CA ASN A 24 46.32 -35.01 -3.96
C ASN A 24 46.12 -36.39 -3.32
N ASN A 25 45.24 -36.53 -2.31
CA ASN A 25 45.02 -37.80 -1.60
C ASN A 25 43.55 -37.98 -1.21
N LEU A 26 42.72 -38.23 -2.21
CA LEU A 26 41.28 -38.42 -2.02
C LEU A 26 40.95 -39.85 -1.59
N THR A 27 40.15 -39.97 -0.53
CA THR A 27 39.59 -41.25 -0.12
C THR A 27 38.53 -41.72 -1.14
N PRO A 28 38.23 -43.03 -1.21
CA PRO A 28 37.18 -43.55 -2.09
C PRO A 28 35.81 -42.86 -1.90
N SER A 29 35.46 -42.55 -0.65
CA SER A 29 34.21 -41.83 -0.34
C SER A 29 34.20 -40.40 -0.85
N GLN A 30 35.33 -39.69 -0.79
CA GLN A 30 35.47 -38.34 -1.36
C GLN A 30 35.38 -38.36 -2.89
N LYS A 31 35.96 -39.37 -3.55
CA LYS A 31 35.83 -39.55 -5.01
C LYS A 31 34.38 -39.81 -5.42
N MET A 32 33.67 -40.66 -4.66
CA MET A 32 32.25 -40.92 -4.90
C MET A 32 31.39 -39.67 -4.71
N LEU A 33 31.68 -38.85 -3.68
CA LEU A 33 31.01 -37.57 -3.48
C LEU A 33 31.23 -36.63 -4.67
N MET A 34 32.47 -36.49 -5.15
CA MET A 34 32.77 -35.64 -6.31
C MET A 34 32.08 -36.13 -7.59
N ALA A 35 32.03 -37.46 -7.81
CA ALA A 35 31.31 -38.05 -8.94
C ALA A 35 29.81 -37.73 -8.87
N ARG A 36 29.20 -37.85 -7.69
CA ARG A 36 27.82 -37.42 -7.45
C ARG A 36 27.63 -35.93 -7.75
N CYS A 37 28.49 -35.07 -7.22
CA CYS A 37 28.40 -33.63 -7.45
C CYS A 37 28.46 -33.27 -8.94
N ARG A 38 29.26 -34.01 -9.72
CA ARG A 38 29.32 -33.87 -11.18
C ARG A 38 28.04 -34.30 -11.90
N ILE A 39 27.40 -35.39 -11.48
CA ILE A 39 26.18 -35.91 -12.13
C ILE A 39 24.98 -35.00 -11.87
N TRP A 40 24.82 -34.54 -10.63
CA TRP A 40 23.62 -33.79 -10.20
C TRP A 40 23.83 -32.28 -10.08
N ASN A 41 24.98 -31.75 -10.54
CA ASN A 41 25.35 -30.34 -10.40
C ASN A 41 25.22 -29.82 -8.95
N GLU A 42 25.54 -30.68 -7.99
CA GLU A 42 25.61 -30.30 -6.58
C GLU A 42 26.95 -29.64 -6.28
N ILE A 43 26.94 -28.57 -5.48
CA ILE A 43 28.16 -27.85 -5.09
C ILE A 43 28.54 -28.26 -3.67
N ILE A 44 29.81 -28.63 -3.47
CA ILE A 44 30.35 -28.91 -2.13
C ILE A 44 30.63 -27.58 -1.44
N GLY A 45 29.86 -27.29 -0.38
CA GLY A 45 29.99 -26.05 0.40
C GLY A 45 30.97 -26.17 1.58
N GLY A 46 31.58 -25.03 1.94
CA GLY A 46 32.25 -24.83 3.22
C GLY A 46 31.30 -24.19 4.25
N ASN A 47 31.85 -23.84 5.42
CA ASN A 47 31.06 -23.18 6.49
C ASN A 47 30.78 -21.69 6.21
N LEU A 48 31.40 -21.14 5.16
CA LEU A 48 31.21 -19.76 4.74
C LEU A 48 30.11 -19.65 3.69
N ARG A 49 29.50 -18.46 3.61
CA ARG A 49 28.40 -18.17 2.69
C ARG A 49 28.93 -18.02 1.26
N THR A 50 28.44 -18.83 0.34
CA THR A 50 28.86 -18.85 -1.09
C THR A 50 27.86 -18.20 -2.04
N GLY A 51 26.71 -17.73 -1.56
CA GLY A 51 25.66 -17.14 -2.41
C GLY A 51 24.83 -18.16 -3.21
N ASN A 52 25.22 -19.44 -3.22
CA ASN A 52 24.53 -20.49 -3.99
C ASN A 52 23.04 -20.62 -3.63
N ARG A 53 22.65 -20.37 -2.38
CA ARG A 53 21.24 -20.31 -1.96
C ARG A 53 20.46 -19.26 -2.76
N VAL A 54 21.04 -18.07 -2.94
CA VAL A 54 20.40 -16.97 -3.68
C VAL A 54 20.33 -17.31 -5.16
N ALA A 55 21.41 -17.84 -5.73
CA ALA A 55 21.45 -18.25 -7.14
C ALA A 55 20.44 -19.36 -7.48
N ARG A 56 20.19 -20.30 -6.56
CA ARG A 56 19.19 -21.38 -6.72
C ARG A 56 17.76 -20.94 -6.43
N THR A 57 17.56 -19.75 -5.86
CA THR A 57 16.20 -19.29 -5.55
C THR A 57 15.54 -18.83 -6.86
N PRO A 58 14.40 -19.41 -7.27
CA PRO A 58 13.73 -18.98 -8.48
C PRO A 58 13.25 -17.53 -8.32
N LEU A 59 13.39 -16.75 -9.39
CA LEU A 59 12.84 -15.39 -9.43
C LEU A 59 11.31 -15.47 -9.43
N LYS A 60 10.67 -14.64 -8.61
CA LYS A 60 9.21 -14.62 -8.46
C LYS A 60 8.50 -13.60 -9.36
N GLY A 61 9.22 -13.02 -10.33
CA GLY A 61 8.72 -11.93 -11.18
C GLY A 61 7.38 -12.26 -11.84
N ASP A 62 7.29 -13.40 -12.52
CA ASP A 62 6.09 -13.82 -13.24
C ASP A 62 4.88 -14.01 -12.32
N ALA A 63 5.09 -14.53 -11.10
CA ALA A 63 4.03 -14.69 -10.12
C ALA A 63 3.52 -13.33 -9.60
N MET A 64 4.41 -12.33 -9.50
CA MET A 64 4.03 -10.97 -9.12
C MET A 64 3.27 -10.24 -10.22
N ILE A 65 3.61 -10.48 -11.50
CA ILE A 65 2.91 -9.87 -12.65
C ILE A 65 1.45 -10.35 -12.69
N LYS A 66 1.23 -11.67 -12.56
CA LYS A 66 -0.12 -12.25 -12.58
C LYS A 66 -1.08 -11.63 -11.55
N TYR A 67 -0.59 -11.18 -10.40
CA TYR A 67 -1.42 -10.51 -9.40
C TYR A 67 -2.08 -9.23 -9.93
N PHE A 68 -1.36 -8.46 -10.75
CA PHE A 68 -1.88 -7.21 -11.32
C PHE A 68 -2.81 -7.45 -12.52
N ASP A 69 -2.57 -8.51 -13.29
CA ASP A 69 -3.44 -8.89 -14.40
C ASP A 69 -4.87 -9.18 -13.92
N TYR A 70 -5.03 -9.82 -12.74
CA TYR A 70 -6.35 -10.04 -12.15
C TYR A 70 -6.99 -8.74 -11.65
N GLY A 71 -6.23 -7.84 -11.06
CA GLY A 71 -6.75 -6.56 -10.56
C GLY A 71 -7.27 -5.63 -11.66
N ILE A 72 -6.68 -5.66 -12.86
CA ILE A 72 -7.18 -4.85 -13.99
C ILE A 72 -8.49 -5.43 -14.56
N ASN A 73 -8.62 -6.76 -14.58
CA ASN A 73 -9.82 -7.42 -15.10
C ASN A 73 -11.04 -7.25 -14.18
N GLU A 74 -10.86 -6.95 -12.89
CA GLU A 74 -11.96 -6.60 -11.98
C GLU A 74 -12.52 -5.18 -12.20
N PHE A 75 -11.84 -4.31 -12.96
CA PHE A 75 -12.39 -2.99 -13.33
C PHE A 75 -13.19 -3.02 -14.64
N ILE A 76 -13.09 -4.10 -15.41
CA ILE A 76 -13.86 -4.29 -16.64
C ILE A 76 -14.99 -5.30 -16.34
N PHE A 77 -15.85 -4.97 -15.37
CA PHE A 77 -17.10 -5.71 -15.22
C PHE A 77 -18.07 -5.27 -16.33
N PRO A 78 -18.59 -6.18 -17.18
CA PRO A 78 -19.64 -5.89 -18.14
C PRO A 78 -21.04 -5.79 -17.50
N PHE A 79 -21.12 -5.82 -16.16
CA PHE A 79 -22.37 -5.77 -15.44
C PHE A 79 -22.69 -4.32 -15.08
N PRO A 80 -23.90 -3.80 -15.42
CA PRO A 80 -24.30 -2.48 -15.01
C PRO A 80 -24.27 -2.40 -13.48
N ILE A 81 -23.71 -1.29 -12.96
CA ILE A 81 -23.77 -0.92 -11.54
C ILE A 81 -25.21 -1.18 -11.08
N GLN A 82 -25.39 -2.12 -10.15
CA GLN A 82 -26.73 -2.38 -9.62
C GLN A 82 -27.20 -1.11 -8.91
N GLU A 83 -28.48 -0.73 -9.04
CA GLU A 83 -29.01 0.55 -8.54
C GLU A 83 -28.65 0.84 -7.05
N ASN A 84 -28.41 -0.21 -6.26
CA ASN A 84 -27.97 -0.14 -4.86
C ASN A 84 -26.53 0.42 -4.70
N ASP A 85 -25.62 0.09 -5.61
CA ASP A 85 -24.24 0.61 -5.59
C ASP A 85 -24.18 2.07 -6.06
N GLN A 86 -25.13 2.49 -6.91
CA GLN A 86 -25.29 3.88 -7.31
C GLN A 86 -25.69 4.74 -6.09
N GLN A 87 -26.69 4.29 -5.33
CA GLN A 87 -27.17 4.98 -4.12
C GLN A 87 -26.05 5.10 -3.06
N ALA A 88 -25.25 4.05 -2.85
CA ALA A 88 -24.13 4.09 -1.92
C ALA A 88 -23.04 5.10 -2.36
N ASN A 89 -22.78 5.21 -3.67
CA ASN A 89 -21.84 6.18 -4.20
C ASN A 89 -22.37 7.62 -4.11
N ASP A 90 -23.66 7.82 -4.38
CA ASP A 90 -24.34 9.13 -4.23
C ASP A 90 -24.29 9.61 -2.77
N GLU A 91 -24.54 8.71 -1.80
CA GLU A 91 -24.40 9.03 -0.37
C GLU A 91 -22.96 9.42 -0.01
N ILE A 92 -21.95 8.69 -0.52
CA ILE A 92 -20.54 9.00 -0.28
C ILE A 92 -20.17 10.38 -0.81
N ASP A 93 -20.67 10.74 -1.98
CA ASP A 93 -20.42 12.05 -2.59
C ASP A 93 -21.16 13.17 -1.85
N GLU A 94 -22.39 12.94 -1.39
CA GLU A 94 -23.11 13.89 -0.52
C GLU A 94 -22.34 14.15 0.79
N TYR A 95 -21.81 13.11 1.44
CA TYR A 95 -20.98 13.26 2.63
C TYR A 95 -19.68 14.03 2.36
N ARG A 96 -19.07 13.86 1.18
CA ARG A 96 -17.87 14.61 0.76
C ARG A 96 -18.20 16.08 0.53
N GLU A 97 -19.32 16.40 -0.12
CA GLU A 97 -19.79 17.77 -0.32
C GLU A 97 -20.08 18.48 1.01
N VAL A 98 -20.76 17.81 1.95
CA VAL A 98 -21.03 18.34 3.30
C VAL A 98 -19.72 18.56 4.07
N ARG A 99 -18.74 17.66 3.94
CA ARG A 99 -17.42 17.83 4.57
C ARG A 99 -16.65 19.00 3.95
N ASN A 100 -16.65 19.13 2.63
CA ASN A 100 -15.90 20.16 1.91
C ASN A 100 -16.49 21.56 2.13
N SER A 101 -17.83 21.67 2.18
CA SER A 101 -18.53 22.90 2.54
C SER A 101 -18.28 23.33 3.99
N ARG A 102 -18.26 22.38 4.95
CA ARG A 102 -17.91 22.66 6.35
C ARG A 102 -16.46 23.09 6.55
N LYS A 103 -15.54 22.57 5.73
CA LYS A 103 -14.10 22.91 5.78
C LYS A 103 -13.77 24.23 5.06
N GLY A 104 -14.77 24.97 4.56
CA GLY A 104 -14.56 26.22 3.82
C GLY A 104 -13.79 26.01 2.51
N LYS A 105 -13.66 24.77 2.04
CA LYS A 105 -12.99 24.41 0.79
C LYS A 105 -14.04 24.14 -0.27
N SER A 106 -14.73 25.20 -0.68
CA SER A 106 -15.15 25.43 -2.07
C SER A 106 -16.11 26.62 -2.14
N ILE A 107 -15.80 27.50 -3.08
CA ILE A 107 -16.73 28.46 -3.67
C ILE A 107 -17.65 27.62 -4.56
N VAL A 108 -18.58 26.88 -3.98
CA VAL A 108 -19.66 26.24 -4.74
C VAL A 108 -20.95 26.91 -4.27
N VAL A 109 -21.44 27.81 -5.12
CA VAL A 109 -22.75 28.43 -4.95
C VAL A 109 -23.79 27.34 -5.15
N LEU A 110 -24.23 26.73 -4.05
CA LEU A 110 -25.34 25.78 -4.07
C LEU A 110 -26.57 26.44 -4.74
N PRO A 111 -27.27 25.74 -5.65
CA PRO A 111 -28.50 26.24 -6.24
C PRO A 111 -29.54 26.48 -5.13
N LYS A 112 -30.27 27.60 -5.21
CA LYS A 112 -31.34 27.93 -4.26
C LYS A 112 -32.43 26.86 -4.37
N ARG A 113 -32.49 25.91 -3.42
CA ARG A 113 -33.63 24.98 -3.28
C ARG A 113 -34.72 25.69 -2.49
N GLU A 114 -35.95 25.64 -2.98
CA GLU A 114 -37.10 26.15 -2.23
C GLU A 114 -37.34 25.28 -0.97
N ALA A 115 -37.65 25.92 0.16
CA ALA A 115 -37.86 25.26 1.47
C ALA A 115 -38.93 24.14 1.47
N LYS A 116 -39.79 24.10 0.43
CA LYS A 116 -40.81 23.07 0.23
C LYS A 116 -40.21 21.68 -0.04
N ASN A 117 -39.02 21.61 -0.64
CA ASN A 117 -38.38 20.36 -1.06
C ASN A 117 -37.38 19.80 -0.04
N VAL A 118 -37.33 20.37 1.18
CA VAL A 118 -36.41 19.94 2.23
C VAL A 118 -37.08 18.88 3.12
N PRO A 119 -36.45 17.70 3.33
CA PRO A 119 -36.96 16.67 4.25
C PRO A 119 -37.22 17.24 5.66
N LYS A 120 -38.29 16.77 6.34
CA LYS A 120 -38.75 17.33 7.62
C LYS A 120 -37.65 17.41 8.69
N HIS A 121 -36.73 16.44 8.72
CA HIS A 121 -35.65 16.38 9.71
C HIS A 121 -34.54 17.41 9.48
N GLU A 122 -34.42 17.97 8.27
CA GLU A 122 -33.39 18.95 7.91
C GLU A 122 -33.88 20.39 7.91
N LYS A 123 -35.20 20.62 7.93
CA LYS A 123 -35.82 21.95 7.84
C LYS A 123 -35.26 22.95 8.87
N LYS A 124 -35.00 22.51 10.11
CA LYS A 124 -34.44 23.39 11.16
C LYS A 124 -33.03 23.89 10.80
N ARG A 125 -32.20 23.04 10.22
CA ARG A 125 -30.84 23.39 9.81
C ARG A 125 -30.87 24.30 8.58
N PHE A 126 -31.73 23.98 7.61
CA PHE A 126 -31.94 24.79 6.42
C PHE A 126 -32.37 26.23 6.76
N LEU A 127 -33.38 26.40 7.62
CA LEU A 127 -33.84 27.71 8.07
C LEU A 127 -32.75 28.53 8.76
N HIS A 128 -31.89 27.88 9.56
CA HIS A 128 -30.78 28.56 10.23
C HIS A 128 -29.70 29.04 9.23
N ILE A 129 -29.45 28.26 8.18
CA ILE A 129 -28.50 28.60 7.11
C ILE A 129 -29.06 29.74 6.26
N GLU A 130 -30.33 29.71 5.87
CA GLU A 130 -30.97 30.80 5.12
C GLU A 130 -30.98 32.10 5.91
N LYS A 131 -31.28 32.05 7.21
CA LYS A 131 -31.24 33.24 8.06
C LYS A 131 -29.85 33.89 8.06
N LYS A 132 -28.79 33.09 8.22
CA LYS A 132 -27.39 33.56 8.14
C LYS A 132 -27.02 34.09 6.76
N ARG A 133 -27.59 33.52 5.69
CA ARG A 133 -27.37 34.00 4.32
C ARG A 133 -28.00 35.37 4.11
N ASN A 134 -29.25 35.56 4.55
CA ASN A 134 -29.94 36.84 4.46
C ASN A 134 -29.24 37.92 5.29
N GLU A 135 -28.73 37.59 6.48
CA GLU A 135 -27.92 38.50 7.30
C GLU A 135 -26.62 38.93 6.59
N ARG A 136 -25.96 38.00 5.88
CA ARG A 136 -24.75 38.30 5.09
C ARG A 136 -25.04 39.15 3.86
N GLU A 137 -26.10 38.84 3.12
CA GLU A 137 -26.53 39.61 1.95
C GLU A 137 -26.96 41.02 2.38
N ALA A 138 -27.68 41.17 3.50
CA ALA A 138 -28.03 42.46 4.08
C ALA A 138 -26.79 43.26 4.52
N ALA A 139 -25.80 42.61 5.16
CA ALA A 139 -24.55 43.25 5.56
C ALA A 139 -23.69 43.69 4.37
N GLN A 140 -23.70 42.94 3.26
CA GLN A 140 -23.01 43.32 2.03
C GLN A 140 -23.71 44.50 1.35
N ASN A 141 -25.05 44.50 1.30
CA ASN A 141 -25.82 45.62 0.75
C ASN A 141 -25.69 46.91 1.59
N ALA A 142 -25.61 46.79 2.91
CA ALA A 142 -25.37 47.93 3.82
C ALA A 142 -23.96 48.53 3.65
N LYS A 143 -22.94 47.70 3.40
CA LYS A 143 -21.58 48.17 3.11
C LYS A 143 -21.44 48.78 1.72
N GLY A 144 -22.21 48.28 0.74
CA GLY A 144 -22.26 48.84 -0.61
C GLY A 144 -23.01 50.18 -0.72
N SER A 145 -23.95 50.47 0.19
CA SER A 145 -24.68 51.74 0.23
C SER A 145 -23.97 52.83 1.02
N SER A 146 -23.10 52.48 1.98
CA SER A 146 -22.28 53.44 2.73
C SER A 146 -21.05 53.94 1.97
N SER A 147 -20.66 53.31 0.86
CA SER A 147 -19.53 53.75 0.01
C SER A 147 -19.95 54.65 -1.16
N LYS A 148 -21.23 55.02 -1.25
CA LYS A 148 -21.82 55.88 -2.30
C LYS A 148 -22.30 57.24 -1.78
N LYS A 149 -21.82 57.69 -0.61
CA LYS A 149 -21.98 59.06 -0.12
C LYS A 149 -20.64 59.74 0.01
#